data_AF-A0A8F5ZEX1-F1
#
_entry.id   AF-A0A8F5ZEX1-F1
#
_cell.length_a   1.000
_cell.length_b   1.000
_cell.length_c   1.000
_cell.angle_alpha   90.00
_cell.angle_beta   90.00
_cell.angle_gamma   90.00
#
_symmetry.space_group_name_H-M   'P 1'
#
loop_
_entity.id
_entity.type
_entity.pdbx_description
1 polymer ?
#
loop_
_entity_poly.entity_id
_entity_poly.type
_entity_poly.pdbx_seq_one_letter_code
_entity_poly.pdbx_strand_id
1 'polypeptide(L)'
;MGAFYCSTCWHVSPSFQYRCPSCGATNSFYTEQQYAELMIRYIHHPLRRYRIIALQNLKQMKWKDAIPDIQERIRIEKDMDVKAEAKKAIEAIGIYHNRTENEQSVLKNEATHMYEHLYHVTCKVIPVRRIIRKRGHYHLRPRGLR
;
A
#
# COMPACT_ATOMS: atom_id res chain seq x y z
N MET A 1 -7.21 -3.11 -16.27
CA MET A 1 -6.57 -1.91 -16.87
C MET A 1 -5.79 -1.22 -15.76
N GLY A 2 -4.50 -0.96 -15.97
CA GLY A 2 -3.63 -0.32 -14.97
C GLY A 2 -3.74 1.20 -14.98
N ALA A 3 -3.23 1.85 -13.94
CA ALA A 3 -3.21 3.31 -13.84
C ALA A 3 -2.13 3.93 -14.74
N PHE A 4 -2.32 5.22 -15.05
CA PHE A 4 -1.37 6.04 -15.80
C PHE A 4 -0.79 7.13 -14.92
N TYR A 5 0.47 7.47 -15.13
CA TYR A 5 1.22 8.36 -14.25
C TYR A 5 1.83 9.52 -15.04
N CYS A 6 1.61 10.75 -14.57
CA CYS A 6 2.24 11.92 -15.14
C CYS A 6 3.71 12.00 -14.72
N SER A 7 4.66 12.01 -15.66
CA SER A 7 6.09 12.12 -15.38
C SER A 7 6.50 13.45 -14.73
N THR A 8 5.71 14.50 -14.94
CA THR A 8 6.07 15.87 -14.53
C THR A 8 5.63 16.17 -13.09
N CYS A 9 4.40 15.81 -12.74
CA CYS A 9 3.82 16.12 -11.41
C CYS A 9 3.38 14.89 -10.61
N TRP A 10 3.58 13.68 -11.13
CA TRP A 10 3.29 12.41 -10.45
C TRP A 10 1.80 12.18 -10.20
N HIS A 11 0.95 12.90 -10.92
CA HIS A 11 -0.49 12.70 -10.88
C HIS A 11 -0.86 11.33 -11.46
N VAL A 12 -1.73 10.62 -10.75
CA VAL A 12 -2.24 9.29 -11.13
C VAL A 12 -3.61 9.45 -11.77
N SER A 13 -3.80 8.83 -12.93
CA SER A 13 -5.06 8.83 -13.69
C SER A 13 -5.52 7.39 -13.97
N PRO A 14 -6.82 7.07 -13.83
CA PRO A 14 -7.34 5.75 -14.18
C PRO A 14 -7.37 5.48 -15.69
N SER A 15 -7.25 6.53 -16.51
CA SER A 15 -7.23 6.46 -17.97
C SER A 15 -6.10 7.29 -18.55
N PHE A 16 -5.64 6.93 -19.75
CA PHE A 16 -4.65 7.71 -20.48
C PHE A 16 -5.23 9.09 -20.82
N GLN A 17 -4.43 10.14 -20.62
CA GLN A 17 -4.80 11.51 -20.97
C GLN A 17 -3.67 12.13 -21.78
N TYR A 18 -4.03 12.88 -22.83
CA TYR A 18 -3.04 13.61 -23.63
C TYR A 18 -2.42 14.79 -22.85
N ARG A 19 -3.21 15.38 -21.93
CA ARG A 19 -2.82 16.52 -21.11
C ARG A 19 -3.10 16.22 -19.64
N CYS A 20 -2.11 16.45 -18.77
CA CYS A 20 -2.27 16.28 -17.34
C CYS A 20 -3.30 17.26 -16.77
N PRO A 21 -4.32 16.79 -16.03
CA PRO A 21 -5.34 17.67 -15.46
C PRO A 21 -4.80 18.42 -14.24
N SER A 22 -3.70 17.94 -13.65
CA SER A 22 -3.06 18.54 -12.49
C SER A 22 -2.03 19.61 -12.85
N CYS A 23 -1.16 19.37 -13.84
CA CYS A 23 -0.08 20.31 -14.20
C CYS A 23 -0.13 20.86 -15.63
N GLY A 24 -1.04 20.38 -16.47
CA GLY A 24 -1.21 20.85 -17.84
C GLY A 24 -0.17 20.37 -18.85
N ALA A 25 0.82 19.55 -18.43
CA ALA A 25 1.83 18.97 -19.32
C ALA A 25 1.18 18.06 -20.39
N THR A 26 1.70 18.11 -21.61
CA THR A 26 1.24 17.30 -22.76
C THR A 26 2.15 16.11 -22.99
N ASN A 27 1.59 14.98 -23.46
CA ASN A 27 2.32 13.74 -23.74
C ASN A 27 3.14 13.20 -22.56
N SER A 28 2.68 13.44 -21.33
CA SER A 28 3.44 13.16 -20.12
C SER A 28 2.94 11.95 -19.33
N PHE A 29 1.95 11.20 -19.84
CA PHE A 29 1.43 10.02 -19.14
C PHE A 29 2.12 8.74 -19.58
N TYR A 30 2.64 8.04 -18.58
CA TYR A 30 3.32 6.77 -18.70
C TYR A 30 2.43 5.66 -18.16
N THR A 31 2.60 4.45 -18.69
CA THR A 31 2.07 3.25 -18.04
C THR A 31 2.79 3.04 -16.70
N GLU A 32 2.21 2.24 -15.81
CA GLU A 32 2.82 1.88 -14.53
C GLU A 32 4.27 1.38 -14.69
N GLN A 33 4.52 0.48 -15.64
CA GLN A 33 5.86 -0.05 -15.91
C GLN A 33 6.84 1.05 -16.35
N GLN A 34 6.47 1.86 -17.34
CA GLN A 34 7.37 2.91 -17.83
C GLN A 34 7.64 3.96 -16.75
N TYR A 35 6.63 4.26 -15.92
CA TYR A 35 6.79 5.18 -14.80
C TYR A 35 7.68 4.60 -13.71
N ALA A 36 7.57 3.30 -13.41
CA ALA A 36 8.46 2.61 -12.48
C ALA A 36 9.92 2.63 -12.97
N GLU A 37 10.17 2.35 -14.25
CA GLU A 37 11.49 2.45 -14.86
C GLU A 37 12.07 3.88 -14.75
N LEU A 38 11.24 4.91 -14.95
CA LEU A 38 11.64 6.30 -14.74
C LEU A 38 12.01 6.56 -13.27
N MET A 39 11.20 6.07 -12.33
CA MET A 39 11.47 6.24 -10.90
C MET A 39 12.76 5.52 -10.47
N ILE A 40 13.05 4.33 -11.01
CA ILE A 40 14.31 3.63 -10.76
C ILE A 40 15.51 4.50 -11.16
N ARG A 41 15.45 5.16 -12.33
CA ARG A 41 16.50 6.13 -12.72
C ARG A 41 16.60 7.29 -11.73
N TYR A 42 15.48 7.78 -11.22
CA TYR A 42 15.46 8.89 -10.26
C TYR A 42 16.00 8.54 -8.87
N ILE A 43 16.08 7.26 -8.50
CA ILE A 43 16.78 6.82 -7.27
C ILE A 43 18.24 7.30 -7.29
N HIS A 44 18.88 7.35 -8.45
CA HIS A 44 20.28 7.75 -8.61
C HIS A 44 20.44 9.23 -8.97
N HIS A 45 19.37 10.02 -8.95
CA HIS A 45 19.41 11.42 -9.31
C HIS A 45 20.29 12.23 -8.34
N PRO A 46 21.12 13.19 -8.80
CA PRO A 46 22.03 13.97 -7.94
C PRO A 46 21.29 14.80 -6.89
N LEU A 47 20.10 15.32 -7.23
CA LEU A 47 19.28 16.08 -6.29
C LEU A 47 18.49 15.17 -5.34
N ARG A 48 18.65 15.41 -4.03
CA ARG A 48 17.96 14.70 -2.92
C ARG A 48 16.45 14.58 -3.13
N ARG A 49 15.80 15.67 -3.56
CA ARG A 49 14.35 15.74 -3.77
C ARG A 49 13.87 14.60 -4.68
N TYR A 50 14.48 14.43 -5.84
CA TYR A 50 14.07 13.39 -6.81
C TYR A 50 14.29 11.97 -6.29
N ARG A 51 15.34 11.74 -5.50
CA ARG A 51 15.55 10.43 -4.85
C ARG A 51 14.41 10.10 -3.89
N ILE A 52 14.02 11.05 -3.04
CA ILE A 52 12.90 10.85 -2.10
C ILE A 52 11.60 10.58 -2.86
N ILE A 53 11.32 11.36 -3.90
CA ILE A 53 10.12 11.20 -4.73
C ILE A 53 10.09 9.81 -5.36
N ALA A 54 11.21 9.37 -5.95
CA ALA A 54 11.31 8.04 -6.54
C ALA A 54 10.98 6.94 -5.53
N LEU A 55 11.59 6.99 -4.35
CA LEU A 55 11.35 6.03 -3.28
C LEU A 55 9.88 6.02 -2.82
N GLN A 56 9.26 7.19 -2.67
CA GLN A 56 7.85 7.31 -2.30
C GLN A 56 6.92 6.72 -3.36
N ASN A 57 7.17 7.01 -4.64
CA ASN A 57 6.37 6.51 -5.75
C ASN A 57 6.50 4.98 -5.89
N LEU A 58 7.73 4.44 -5.85
CA LEU A 58 7.97 2.99 -5.91
C LEU A 58 7.33 2.26 -4.73
N LYS A 59 7.39 2.84 -3.52
CA LYS A 59 6.70 2.34 -2.32
C LYS A 59 5.18 2.32 -2.48
N GLN A 60 4.61 3.33 -3.15
CA GLN A 60 3.18 3.42 -3.40
C GLN A 60 2.71 2.39 -4.44
N MET A 61 3.47 2.22 -5.52
CA MET A 61 3.20 1.24 -6.58
C MET A 61 3.51 -0.20 -6.15
N LYS A 62 4.17 -0.40 -5.02
CA LYS A 62 4.62 -1.73 -4.56
C LYS A 62 5.52 -2.43 -5.58
N TRP A 63 6.35 -1.67 -6.29
CA TRP A 63 7.14 -2.19 -7.41
C TRP A 63 8.30 -3.07 -6.92
N LYS A 64 8.16 -4.40 -7.07
CA LYS A 64 9.12 -5.40 -6.55
C LYS A 64 10.48 -5.31 -7.20
N ASP A 65 10.51 -5.05 -8.51
CA ASP A 65 11.75 -5.09 -9.30
C ASP A 65 12.71 -3.94 -8.98
N ALA A 66 12.25 -2.91 -8.25
CA ALA A 66 13.11 -1.80 -7.81
C ALA A 66 13.92 -2.13 -6.54
N ILE A 67 13.66 -3.25 -5.87
CA ILE A 67 14.35 -3.60 -4.61
C ILE A 67 15.89 -3.59 -4.76
N PRO A 68 16.50 -4.17 -5.83
CA PRO A 68 17.95 -4.15 -6.00
C PRO A 68 18.53 -2.72 -6.07
N ASP A 69 17.90 -1.83 -6.84
CA ASP A 69 18.33 -0.43 -6.98
C ASP A 69 18.18 0.34 -5.66
N ILE A 70 17.10 0.08 -4.90
CA ILE A 70 16.89 0.70 -3.58
C ILE A 70 17.95 0.20 -2.58
N GLN A 71 18.31 -1.09 -2.62
CA GLN A 71 19.37 -1.65 -1.78
C GLN A 71 20.72 -1.03 -2.11
N GLU A 72 21.04 -0.88 -3.39
CA GLU A 72 22.27 -0.23 -3.81
C GLU A 72 22.31 1.21 -3.35
N ARG A 73 21.21 1.96 -3.49
CA ARG A 73 21.08 3.32 -2.96
C ARG A 73 21.38 3.38 -1.46
N ILE A 74 20.87 2.45 -0.66
CA ILE A 74 21.14 2.42 0.80
C ILE A 74 22.63 2.28 1.10
N ARG A 75 23.37 1.51 0.30
CA ARG A 75 24.83 1.32 0.48
C ARG A 75 25.59 2.61 0.24
N ILE A 76 25.30 3.31 -0.87
CA ILE A 76 26.09 4.47 -1.31
C ILE A 76 25.58 5.81 -0.77
N GLU A 77 24.37 5.87 -0.20
CA GLU A 77 23.81 7.12 0.30
C GLU A 77 24.58 7.68 1.50
N LYS A 78 24.64 9.01 1.59
CA LYS A 78 25.21 9.70 2.76
C LYS A 78 24.11 10.39 3.57
N ASP A 79 23.05 10.81 2.90
CA ASP A 79 21.89 11.44 3.51
C ASP A 79 21.08 10.42 4.34
N MET A 80 20.94 10.69 5.64
CA MET A 80 20.27 9.79 6.57
C MET A 80 18.76 9.69 6.34
N ASP A 81 18.12 10.77 5.88
CA ASP A 81 16.68 10.79 5.60
C ASP A 81 16.39 9.95 4.36
N VAL A 82 17.21 10.08 3.32
CA VAL A 82 17.08 9.26 2.11
C VAL A 82 17.30 7.78 2.43
N LYS A 83 18.28 7.44 3.27
CA LYS A 83 18.46 6.06 3.76
C LYS A 83 17.25 5.55 4.51
N ALA A 84 16.70 6.35 5.43
CA ALA A 84 15.54 5.98 6.21
C ALA A 84 14.32 5.73 5.30
N GLU A 85 14.09 6.59 4.31
CA GLU A 85 13.00 6.43 3.35
C GLU A 85 13.20 5.18 2.47
N ALA A 86 14.43 4.90 2.03
CA ALA A 86 14.75 3.72 1.25
C ALA A 86 14.48 2.41 2.03
N LYS A 87 14.84 2.36 3.31
CA LYS A 87 14.53 1.21 4.19
C LYS A 87 13.01 1.01 4.33
N LYS A 88 12.27 2.09 4.58
CA LYS A 88 10.80 2.06 4.66
C LYS A 88 10.17 1.58 3.34
N ALA A 89 10.74 1.97 2.21
CA ALA A 89 10.26 1.53 0.90
C ALA A 89 10.43 0.02 0.73
N ILE A 90 11.61 -0.54 1.00
CA ILE A 90 11.87 -1.98 0.91
C ILE A 90 10.93 -2.76 1.84
N GLU A 91 10.82 -2.33 3.10
CA GLU A 91 9.94 -2.99 4.08
C GLU A 91 8.48 -3.01 3.60
N ALA A 92 7.98 -1.87 3.15
CA ALA A 92 6.59 -1.75 2.70
C ALA A 92 6.29 -2.49 1.38
N ILE A 93 7.29 -2.66 0.51
CA ILE A 93 7.17 -3.49 -0.70
C ILE A 93 7.20 -4.98 -0.30
N GLY A 94 8.15 -5.39 0.54
CA GLY A 94 8.27 -6.76 1.02
C GLY A 94 7.03 -7.25 1.77
N ILE A 95 6.48 -6.45 2.69
CA ILE A 95 5.24 -6.80 3.42
C ILE A 95 4.07 -7.04 2.45
N TYR A 96 3.95 -6.23 1.40
CA TYR A 96 2.86 -6.37 0.43
C TYR A 96 2.98 -7.68 -0.34
N HIS A 97 4.16 -7.95 -0.93
CA HIS A 97 4.37 -9.15 -1.74
C HIS A 97 4.31 -10.44 -0.91
N ASN A 98 4.86 -10.44 0.30
CA ASN A 98 4.78 -11.60 1.19
C ASN A 98 3.34 -11.93 1.59
N ARG A 99 2.49 -10.91 1.80
CA ARG A 99 1.05 -11.13 2.07
C ARG A 99 0.34 -11.71 0.86
N THR A 100 0.55 -11.14 -0.33
CA THR A 100 -0.10 -11.63 -1.54
C THR A 100 0.35 -13.04 -1.92
N GLU A 101 1.62 -13.38 -1.71
CA GLU A 101 2.15 -14.73 -1.97
C GLU A 101 1.57 -15.77 -0.98
N ASN A 102 1.40 -15.38 0.30
CA ASN A 102 0.76 -16.23 1.31
C ASN A 102 -0.73 -16.42 1.08
N GLU A 103 -1.47 -15.39 0.67
CA GLU A 103 -2.89 -15.52 0.33
C GLU A 103 -3.10 -16.46 -0.87
N GLN A 104 -2.21 -16.40 -1.86
CA GLN A 104 -2.25 -17.32 -3.01
C GLN A 104 -1.92 -18.77 -2.62
N SER A 105 -1.06 -19.00 -1.62
CA SER A 105 -0.74 -20.36 -1.17
C SER A 105 -1.87 -20.97 -0.33
N VAL A 106 -2.57 -20.17 0.49
CA VAL A 106 -3.76 -20.61 1.23
C VAL A 106 -4.90 -20.98 0.27
N LEU A 107 -5.19 -20.13 -0.73
CA LEU A 107 -6.22 -20.41 -1.74
C LEU A 107 -5.92 -21.66 -2.58
N LYS A 108 -4.64 -21.96 -2.85
CA LYS A 108 -4.24 -23.20 -3.54
C LYS A 108 -4.40 -24.45 -2.69
N ASN A 109 -4.26 -24.34 -1.36
CA ASN A 109 -4.41 -25.45 -0.44
C ASN A 109 -5.88 -25.75 -0.08
N GLU A 110 -6.75 -24.74 -0.11
CA GLU A 110 -8.20 -24.88 0.13
C GLU A 110 -8.99 -25.49 -1.05
N ALA A 111 -8.37 -25.63 -2.23
CA ALA A 111 -8.95 -26.39 -3.34
C ALA A 111 -9.05 -27.91 -3.08
N THR A 112 -8.51 -28.37 -1.95
CA THR A 112 -8.70 -29.72 -1.41
C THR A 112 -9.45 -29.62 -0.08
N HIS A 113 -10.68 -30.15 -0.03
CA HIS A 113 -11.49 -30.41 1.19
C HIS A 113 -12.33 -29.28 1.85
N MET A 114 -13.11 -28.50 1.09
CA MET A 114 -14.06 -27.55 1.74
C MET A 114 -15.50 -28.07 1.97
N TYR A 115 -15.96 -29.15 1.33
CA TYR A 115 -17.38 -29.56 1.38
C TYR A 115 -17.71 -30.80 2.25
N GLU A 116 -16.93 -31.11 3.29
CA GLU A 116 -17.27 -32.26 4.16
C GLU A 116 -17.60 -31.94 5.61
N HIS A 117 -17.75 -30.67 5.98
CA HIS A 117 -18.16 -30.36 7.34
C HIS A 117 -19.43 -29.52 7.44
N LEU A 118 -20.53 -30.25 7.61
CA LEU A 118 -21.79 -29.82 8.21
C LEU A 118 -21.55 -29.26 9.62
N TYR A 119 -21.22 -27.97 9.76
CA TYR A 119 -21.17 -27.33 11.07
C TYR A 119 -22.38 -26.41 11.29
N HIS A 120 -23.23 -26.86 12.21
CA HIS A 120 -24.27 -26.09 12.87
C HIS A 120 -23.71 -24.76 13.39
N VAL A 121 -24.21 -23.64 12.86
CA VAL A 121 -23.84 -22.31 13.34
C VAL A 121 -24.52 -22.09 14.69
N THR A 122 -23.77 -22.19 15.79
CA THR A 122 -24.22 -21.73 17.10
C THR A 122 -23.54 -20.41 17.42
N CYS A 123 -24.20 -19.29 17.10
CA CYS A 123 -23.75 -17.98 17.52
C CYS A 123 -24.00 -17.83 19.02
N LYS A 124 -22.94 -17.80 19.84
CA LYS A 124 -23.05 -17.49 21.28
C LYS A 124 -23.31 -16.00 21.44
N VAL A 125 -24.57 -15.63 21.68
CA VAL A 125 -24.97 -14.27 22.08
C VAL A 125 -24.30 -13.94 23.43
N ILE A 126 -23.43 -12.92 23.44
CA ILE A 126 -22.82 -12.40 24.68
C ILE A 126 -23.78 -11.36 25.28
N PRO A 127 -24.35 -11.56 26.48
CA PRO A 127 -25.24 -10.58 27.08
C PRO A 127 -24.46 -9.33 27.52
N VAL A 128 -24.86 -8.17 26.98
CA VAL A 128 -24.23 -6.83 27.13
C VAL A 128 -24.15 -6.32 28.59
N ARG A 129 -24.78 -6.99 29.56
CA ARG A 129 -24.97 -6.48 30.93
C ARG A 129 -23.69 -6.33 31.77
N ARG A 130 -22.55 -6.94 31.41
CA ARG A 130 -21.35 -6.91 32.27
C ARG A 130 -20.36 -5.77 32.01
N ILE A 131 -20.44 -5.06 30.87
CA ILE A 131 -19.38 -4.09 30.49
C ILE A 131 -19.67 -2.65 30.94
N ILE A 132 -20.91 -2.29 31.27
CA ILE A 132 -21.29 -0.89 31.55
C ILE A 132 -20.98 -0.45 33.01
N ARG A 133 -20.48 -1.33 33.89
CA ARG A 133 -20.39 -1.01 35.33
C ARG A 133 -19.11 -0.31 35.82
N LYS A 134 -18.06 -0.11 35.01
CA LYS A 134 -16.78 0.37 35.55
C LYS A 134 -16.35 1.80 35.22
N ARG A 135 -16.97 2.51 34.27
CA ARG A 135 -16.65 3.92 34.01
C ARG A 135 -17.89 4.68 33.52
N GLY A 136 -18.47 5.51 34.38
CA GLY A 136 -19.05 6.83 34.06
C GLY A 136 -20.08 7.03 32.93
N HIS A 137 -20.60 6.01 32.23
CA HIS A 137 -21.52 6.21 31.11
C HIS A 137 -22.99 6.29 31.54
N TYR A 138 -23.32 7.24 32.41
CA TYR A 138 -24.68 7.48 32.90
C TYR A 138 -25.65 7.93 31.78
N HIS A 139 -25.10 8.49 30.70
CA HIS A 139 -25.81 8.99 29.52
C HIS A 139 -26.30 7.89 28.56
N LEU A 140 -25.86 6.63 28.76
CA LEU A 140 -26.33 5.47 27.99
C LEU A 140 -27.47 4.71 28.69
N ARG A 141 -28.03 5.24 29.78
CA ARG A 141 -29.25 4.68 30.36
C ARG A 141 -30.43 5.01 29.44
N PRO A 142 -31.16 4.02 28.92
CA PRO A 142 -32.41 4.31 28.23
C PRO A 142 -33.35 4.99 29.23
N ARG A 143 -33.82 6.19 28.88
CA ARG A 143 -34.88 6.87 29.62
C ARG A 143 -36.18 6.15 29.33
N GLY A 144 -36.75 5.51 30.35
CA GLY A 144 -38.10 4.97 30.31
C GLY A 144 -38.13 3.45 30.26
N LEU A 145 -38.30 2.85 31.43
CA LEU A 145 -39.22 1.75 31.65
C LEU A 145 -39.82 2.03 33.04
N ARG A 146 -41.11 2.41 33.04
CA ARG A 146 -41.95 2.35 34.24
C ARG A 146 -42.14 0.90 34.64
#